data_AF-A0A444VY66-F1
#
_entry.id   AF-A0A444VY66-F1
#
_cell.length_a   1.000
_cell.length_b   1.000
_cell.length_c   1.000
_cell.angle_alpha   90.00
_cell.angle_beta   90.00
_cell.angle_gamma   90.00
#
_symmetry.space_group_name_H-M   'P 1'
#
loop_
_entity.id
_entity.type
_entity.pdbx_description
1 polymer ?
#
loop_
_entity_poly.entity_id
_entity_poly.type
_entity_poly.pdbx_seq_one_letter_code
_entity_poly.pdbx_strand_id
1 'polypeptide(L)'
;MLNKNYTSHLKMNNNKIIANPSFLQIGFSIFGMLFFLSLAYLAYNPEVESYQKADYRAMWTLISLFCFFALGCLYMLLCSKKVELTNEFLSIEYPLLFKTKKVSLDDIKKVSEGNHQINSSHDSSRIEVYNGQQITVEFFELKKITITSFEISNYEILAQNLKNVTKSYFKLNTGNKSIKSYQGYGWLIFIIILTVGLVFSLIQKNLGH
;
A
#
# COMPACT_ATOMS: atom_id res chain seq x y z
N MET A 1 -10.03 10.11 58.59
CA MET A 1 -8.87 10.03 57.68
C MET A 1 -9.29 9.30 56.42
N LEU A 2 -9.28 10.01 55.29
CA LEU A 2 -9.69 9.55 53.97
C LEU A 2 -8.65 8.57 53.41
N ASN A 3 -9.06 7.33 53.12
CA ASN A 3 -8.34 6.51 52.13
C ASN A 3 -9.21 6.44 50.88
N LYS A 4 -8.97 7.39 49.96
CA LYS A 4 -9.63 7.43 48.66
C LYS A 4 -9.14 6.24 47.83
N ASN A 5 -9.99 5.23 47.71
CA ASN A 5 -9.95 4.27 46.61
C ASN A 5 -10.13 5.04 45.29
N TYR A 6 -9.03 5.50 44.70
CA TYR A 6 -8.99 5.92 43.30
C TYR A 6 -8.86 4.68 42.42
N THR A 7 -9.97 3.95 42.28
CA THR A 7 -10.17 3.04 41.16
C THR A 7 -11.35 3.56 40.36
N SER A 8 -11.25 3.43 39.04
CA SER A 8 -12.32 3.64 38.04
C SER A 8 -12.55 5.05 37.46
N HIS A 9 -11.50 5.74 37.02
CA HIS A 9 -11.66 6.71 35.91
C HIS A 9 -10.51 6.64 34.91
N LEU A 10 -10.28 5.46 34.35
CA LEU A 10 -9.77 5.33 32.99
C LEU A 10 -10.89 4.74 32.15
N LYS A 11 -11.83 5.59 31.73
CA LYS A 11 -12.56 5.35 30.48
C LYS A 11 -11.48 5.34 29.38
N MET A 12 -10.86 4.19 29.15
CA MET A 12 -10.16 3.93 27.90
C MET A 12 -11.22 3.87 26.80
N ASN A 13 -11.68 5.04 26.39
CA ASN A 13 -12.53 5.21 25.24
C ASN A 13 -11.63 5.28 24.01
N ASN A 14 -11.01 4.16 23.66
CA ASN A 14 -10.33 3.94 22.38
C ASN A 14 -10.46 2.45 22.02
N ASN A 15 -11.71 2.00 21.86
CA ASN A 15 -12.09 0.64 21.46
C ASN A 15 -11.88 0.38 19.96
N LYS A 16 -10.85 0.97 19.37
CA LYS A 16 -10.66 0.95 17.92
C LYS A 16 -9.18 1.07 17.56
N ILE A 17 -8.72 0.16 16.72
CA ILE A 17 -7.42 0.24 16.04
C ILE A 17 -7.67 0.72 14.63
N ILE A 18 -6.95 1.76 14.21
CA ILE A 18 -7.01 2.31 12.86
C ILE A 18 -5.65 2.12 12.20
N ALA A 19 -5.68 1.40 11.09
CA ALA A 19 -4.57 1.22 10.19
C ALA A 19 -4.88 2.00 8.90
N ASN A 20 -4.31 3.19 8.76
CA ASN A 20 -4.51 4.03 7.58
C ASN A 20 -3.65 3.52 6.40
N PRO A 21 -3.97 3.90 5.15
CA PRO A 21 -3.09 3.63 4.02
C PRO A 21 -1.65 4.05 4.31
N SER A 22 -0.68 3.22 3.91
CA SER A 22 0.73 3.53 4.17
C SER A 22 1.21 4.67 3.26
N PHE A 23 2.05 5.55 3.80
CA PHE A 23 2.73 6.55 2.98
C PHE A 23 3.65 5.92 1.92
N LEU A 24 4.13 4.70 2.18
CA LEU A 24 4.98 3.97 1.26
C LEU A 24 4.20 3.60 -0.01
N GLN A 25 3.05 2.92 0.12
CA GLN A 25 2.19 2.57 -1.01
C GLN A 25 1.73 3.82 -1.77
N ILE A 26 1.26 4.84 -1.05
CA ILE A 26 0.82 6.11 -1.66
C ILE A 26 1.97 6.73 -2.46
N GLY A 27 3.16 6.81 -1.87
CA GLY A 27 4.36 7.36 -2.52
C GLY A 27 4.72 6.58 -3.79
N PHE A 28 4.85 5.26 -3.71
CA PHE A 28 5.14 4.41 -4.87
C PHE A 28 4.10 4.56 -5.98
N SER A 29 2.83 4.70 -5.61
CA SER A 29 1.75 4.86 -6.57
C SER A 29 1.82 6.21 -7.30
N ILE A 30 1.98 7.32 -6.56
CA ILE A 30 2.04 8.66 -7.14
C ILE A 30 3.30 8.84 -8.00
N PHE A 31 4.47 8.56 -7.43
CA PHE A 31 5.73 8.78 -8.12
C PHE A 31 5.98 7.76 -9.23
N GLY A 32 5.48 6.52 -9.09
CA GLY A 32 5.50 5.54 -10.17
C GLY A 32 4.63 5.96 -11.35
N MET A 33 3.40 6.45 -11.09
CA MET A 33 2.53 6.97 -12.14
C MET A 33 3.18 8.14 -12.88
N LEU A 34 3.74 9.13 -12.16
CA LEU A 34 4.43 10.26 -12.76
C LEU A 34 5.65 9.82 -13.58
N PHE A 35 6.47 8.90 -13.05
CA PHE A 35 7.65 8.38 -13.71
C PHE A 35 7.31 7.77 -15.08
N PHE A 36 6.34 6.85 -15.12
CA PHE A 36 5.97 6.19 -16.36
C PHE A 36 5.27 7.12 -17.35
N LEU A 37 4.47 8.08 -16.88
CA LEU A 37 3.89 9.10 -17.76
C LEU A 37 4.96 10.01 -18.37
N SER A 38 5.98 10.40 -17.60
CA SER A 38 7.13 11.16 -18.12
C SER A 38 7.90 10.36 -19.17
N LEU A 39 8.10 9.07 -18.98
CA LEU A 39 8.72 8.19 -19.99
C LEU A 39 7.86 8.04 -21.24
N ALA A 40 6.55 7.87 -21.09
CA ALA A 40 5.61 7.82 -22.21
C ALA A 40 5.66 9.11 -23.04
N TYR A 41 5.72 10.26 -22.38
CA TYR A 41 5.86 11.56 -23.04
C TYR A 41 7.22 11.72 -23.73
N LEU A 42 8.32 11.27 -23.12
CA LEU A 42 9.64 11.28 -23.77
C LEU A 42 9.69 10.37 -25.00
N ALA A 43 9.04 9.21 -24.94
CA ALA A 43 8.97 8.27 -26.04
C ALA A 43 8.10 8.80 -27.20
N TYR A 44 7.18 9.71 -26.91
CA TYR A 44 6.39 10.37 -27.94
C TYR A 44 7.26 11.41 -28.67
N ASN A 45 7.60 11.12 -29.93
CA ASN A 45 8.29 12.06 -30.80
C ASN A 45 7.39 12.43 -32.00
N PRO A 46 6.92 13.69 -32.09
CA PRO A 46 6.06 14.13 -33.19
C PRO A 46 6.77 14.14 -34.56
N GLU A 47 8.11 14.17 -34.61
CA GLU A 47 8.87 14.19 -35.87
C GLU A 47 9.01 12.80 -36.52
N VAL A 48 8.74 11.73 -35.76
CA VAL A 48 8.89 10.32 -36.18
C VAL A 48 7.74 9.86 -37.09
N GLU A 49 6.69 10.67 -37.28
CA GLU A 49 5.63 10.38 -38.25
C GLU A 49 6.15 10.26 -39.70
N SER A 50 7.36 10.75 -39.97
CA SER A 50 8.04 10.68 -41.27
C SER A 50 8.96 9.45 -41.47
N TYR A 51 9.22 8.64 -40.44
CA TYR A 51 10.15 7.50 -40.50
C TYR A 51 9.46 6.16 -40.84
N GLN A 52 10.26 5.13 -41.16
CA GLN A 52 9.79 3.81 -41.61
C GLN A 52 8.74 3.19 -40.67
N LYS A 53 7.77 2.45 -41.23
CA LYS A 53 6.64 1.83 -40.50
C LYS A 53 7.03 0.96 -39.29
N ALA A 54 8.24 0.40 -39.26
CA ALA A 54 8.73 -0.44 -38.17
C ALA A 54 9.03 0.37 -36.89
N ASP A 55 9.68 1.53 -37.04
CA ASP A 55 10.07 2.40 -35.92
C ASP A 55 8.83 3.02 -35.25
N TYR A 56 7.83 3.35 -36.05
CA TYR A 56 6.53 3.85 -35.58
C TYR A 56 5.80 2.83 -34.70
N ARG A 57 5.78 1.54 -35.09
CA ARG A 57 5.13 0.47 -34.30
C ARG A 57 5.85 0.21 -32.98
N ALA A 58 7.18 0.23 -32.99
CA ALA A 58 7.98 0.06 -31.79
C ALA A 58 7.73 1.19 -30.77
N MET A 59 7.66 2.44 -31.25
CA MET A 59 7.34 3.61 -30.42
C MET A 59 5.98 3.46 -29.72
N TRP A 60 4.91 3.14 -30.46
CA TRP A 60 3.57 2.96 -29.87
C TRP A 60 3.48 1.80 -28.89
N THR A 61 4.22 0.72 -29.15
CA THR A 61 4.31 -0.41 -28.22
C THR A 61 4.96 0.03 -26.91
N LEU A 62 6.05 0.81 -26.99
CA LEU A 62 6.75 1.34 -25.82
C LEU A 62 5.89 2.32 -25.02
N ILE A 63 5.20 3.25 -25.70
CA ILE A 63 4.26 4.19 -25.07
C ILE A 63 3.15 3.41 -24.36
N SER A 64 2.53 2.43 -25.03
CA SER A 64 1.45 1.62 -24.46
C SER A 64 1.91 0.86 -23.22
N LEU A 65 3.15 0.34 -23.24
CA LEU A 65 3.76 -0.34 -22.10
C LEU A 65 3.92 0.60 -20.90
N PHE A 66 4.44 1.82 -21.11
CA PHE A 66 4.56 2.80 -20.04
C PHE A 66 3.19 3.26 -19.50
N CYS A 67 2.21 3.49 -20.38
CA CYS A 67 0.84 3.79 -19.96
C CYS A 67 0.23 2.65 -19.13
N PHE A 68 0.48 1.39 -19.50
CA PHE A 68 0.03 0.23 -18.73
C PHE A 68 0.62 0.22 -17.31
N PHE A 69 1.92 0.48 -17.16
CA PHE A 69 2.54 0.58 -15.83
C PHE A 69 1.99 1.77 -15.02
N ALA A 70 1.78 2.93 -15.66
CA ALA A 70 1.17 4.08 -15.01
C ALA A 70 -0.26 3.77 -14.50
N LEU A 71 -1.06 3.05 -15.29
CA LEU A 71 -2.38 2.56 -14.88
C LEU A 71 -2.29 1.56 -13.73
N GLY A 72 -1.27 0.70 -13.70
CA GLY A 72 -1.00 -0.19 -12.57
C GLY A 72 -0.71 0.58 -11.27
N CYS A 73 0.09 1.64 -11.35
CA CYS A 73 0.34 2.54 -10.22
C CYS A 73 -0.94 3.26 -9.76
N LEU A 74 -1.77 3.74 -10.70
CA LEU A 74 -3.05 4.35 -10.39
C LEU A 74 -4.01 3.34 -9.72
N TYR A 75 -4.09 2.11 -10.24
CA TYR A 75 -4.88 1.04 -9.64
C TYR A 75 -4.44 0.75 -8.21
N MET A 76 -3.13 0.66 -7.97
CA MET A 76 -2.56 0.51 -6.62
C MET A 76 -2.95 1.68 -5.70
N LEU A 77 -2.97 2.92 -6.21
CA LEU A 77 -3.44 4.08 -5.45
C LEU A 77 -4.92 3.91 -5.07
N LEU A 78 -5.78 3.63 -6.04
CA LEU A 78 -7.22 3.47 -5.86
C LEU A 78 -7.58 2.32 -4.90
N CYS A 79 -6.79 1.24 -4.91
CA CYS A 79 -6.93 0.10 -4.01
C CYS A 79 -6.30 0.31 -2.63
N SER A 80 -5.76 1.49 -2.34
CA SER A 80 -5.31 1.86 -0.99
C SER A 80 -6.45 1.64 0.00
N LYS A 81 -6.16 0.94 1.09
CA LYS A 81 -7.17 0.55 2.08
C LYS A 81 -6.87 1.14 3.45
N LYS A 82 -7.94 1.53 4.13
CA LYS A 82 -7.98 1.87 5.54
C LYS A 82 -8.67 0.73 6.27
N VAL A 83 -8.00 0.18 7.27
CA VAL A 83 -8.53 -0.94 8.06
C VAL A 83 -8.81 -0.47 9.47
N GLU A 84 -10.00 -0.78 9.94
CA GLU A 84 -10.47 -0.45 11.28
C GLU A 84 -10.89 -1.73 11.98
N LEU A 85 -10.34 -1.97 13.16
CA LEU A 85 -10.70 -3.09 14.01
C LEU A 85 -11.32 -2.58 15.30
N THR A 86 -12.54 -3.03 15.59
CA THR A 86 -13.23 -2.81 16.87
C THR A 86 -13.33 -4.13 17.65
N ASN A 87 -14.05 -4.15 18.78
CA ASN A 87 -14.33 -5.39 19.50
C ASN A 87 -15.41 -6.25 18.81
N GLU A 88 -16.14 -5.71 17.84
CA GLU A 88 -17.32 -6.36 17.23
C GLU A 88 -17.15 -6.61 15.74
N PHE A 89 -16.37 -5.76 15.05
CA PHE A 89 -16.24 -5.83 13.60
C PHE A 89 -14.86 -5.44 13.08
N LEU A 90 -14.56 -5.96 11.90
CA LEU A 90 -13.48 -5.53 11.03
C LEU A 90 -14.07 -4.74 9.87
N SER A 91 -13.67 -3.47 9.74
CA SER A 91 -14.05 -2.58 8.64
C SER A 91 -12.87 -2.33 7.72
N ILE A 92 -13.09 -2.44 6.42
CA ILE A 92 -12.11 -2.20 5.36
C ILE A 92 -12.71 -1.20 4.39
N GLU A 93 -12.12 -0.02 4.36
CA GLU A 93 -12.53 1.12 3.56
C GLU A 93 -11.52 1.36 2.45
N TYR A 94 -12.00 1.54 1.22
CA TYR A 94 -11.24 1.98 0.06
C TYR A 94 -11.62 3.43 -0.21
N PRO A 95 -10.96 4.42 0.43
CA PRO A 95 -11.42 5.80 0.44
C PRO A 95 -11.55 6.40 -0.96
N LEU A 96 -10.64 6.07 -1.88
CA LEU A 96 -10.67 6.59 -3.25
C LEU A 96 -11.71 5.92 -4.15
N LEU A 97 -12.22 4.75 -3.75
CA LEU A 97 -13.31 4.05 -4.44
C LEU A 97 -14.66 4.22 -3.72
N PHE A 98 -14.70 5.00 -2.64
CA PHE A 98 -15.87 5.19 -1.78
C PHE A 98 -16.55 3.87 -1.37
N LYS A 99 -15.77 2.81 -1.21
CA LYS A 99 -16.25 1.46 -0.95
C LYS A 99 -15.85 1.03 0.45
N THR A 100 -16.82 0.57 1.23
CA THR A 100 -16.58 0.05 2.58
C THR A 100 -17.14 -1.35 2.72
N LYS A 101 -16.37 -2.24 3.32
CA LYS A 101 -16.79 -3.59 3.69
C LYS A 101 -16.64 -3.74 5.20
N LYS A 102 -17.74 -4.06 5.87
CA LYS A 102 -17.78 -4.36 7.31
C LYS A 102 -18.09 -5.85 7.49
N VAL A 103 -17.34 -6.52 8.36
CA VAL A 103 -17.52 -7.95 8.65
C VAL A 103 -17.54 -8.15 10.16
N SER A 104 -18.44 -9.00 10.67
CA SER A 104 -18.46 -9.35 12.08
C SER A 104 -17.20 -10.15 12.44
N LEU A 105 -16.70 -9.99 13.66
CA LEU A 105 -15.61 -10.84 14.13
C LEU A 105 -16.03 -12.30 14.29
N ASP A 106 -17.31 -12.57 14.54
CA ASP A 106 -17.86 -13.92 14.62
C ASP A 106 -17.81 -14.66 13.28
N ASP A 107 -17.75 -13.93 12.16
CA ASP A 107 -17.65 -14.50 10.81
C ASP A 107 -16.21 -14.92 10.46
N ILE A 108 -15.23 -14.59 11.31
CA ILE A 108 -13.82 -14.90 11.08
C ILE A 108 -13.55 -16.34 11.52
N LYS A 109 -13.29 -17.19 10.53
CA LYS A 109 -12.95 -18.60 10.74
C LYS A 109 -11.49 -18.77 11.15
N LYS A 110 -10.58 -18.06 10.50
CA LYS A 110 -9.14 -18.22 10.71
C LYS A 110 -8.38 -16.95 10.39
N VAL A 111 -7.36 -16.68 11.18
CA VAL A 111 -6.38 -15.62 10.94
C VAL A 111 -5.00 -16.25 10.85
N SER A 112 -4.23 -15.89 9.83
CA SER A 112 -2.87 -16.38 9.62
C SER A 112 -1.95 -15.24 9.18
N GLU A 113 -0.70 -15.27 9.63
CA GLU A 113 0.32 -14.32 9.22
C GLU A 113 1.43 -15.06 8.48
N GLY A 114 2.01 -14.42 7.48
CA GLY A 114 3.15 -14.93 6.74
C GLY A 114 4.01 -13.80 6.19
N ASN A 115 5.11 -14.18 5.55
CA ASN A 115 6.01 -13.22 4.92
C ASN A 115 5.43 -12.73 3.59
N HIS A 116 5.68 -11.46 3.29
CA HIS A 116 5.33 -10.82 2.04
C HIS A 116 6.60 -10.22 1.44
N GLN A 117 7.11 -10.83 0.38
CA GLN A 117 8.32 -10.37 -0.30
C GLN A 117 8.00 -9.91 -1.72
N ILE A 118 8.55 -8.75 -2.08
CA ILE A 118 8.63 -8.29 -3.45
C ILE A 118 10.09 -8.49 -3.86
N ASN A 119 10.32 -9.54 -4.65
CA ASN A 119 11.65 -9.91 -5.15
C ASN A 119 11.76 -9.54 -6.63
N SER A 120 12.88 -8.97 -7.05
CA SER A 120 13.30 -9.00 -8.45
C SER A 120 14.37 -10.08 -8.62
N SER A 121 14.32 -10.80 -9.74
CA SER A 121 15.33 -11.79 -10.11
C SER A 121 16.25 -11.18 -11.17
N HIS A 122 17.54 -11.04 -10.87
CA HIS A 122 18.56 -10.73 -11.87
C HIS A 122 19.76 -11.68 -11.66
N ASP A 123 20.14 -12.41 -12.73
CA ASP A 123 21.30 -13.31 -12.79
C ASP A 123 21.55 -14.15 -11.52
N SER A 124 20.57 -14.98 -11.15
CA SER A 124 20.65 -15.89 -9.99
C SER A 124 20.72 -15.24 -8.61
N SER A 125 20.82 -13.90 -8.54
CA SER A 125 20.70 -13.13 -7.30
C SER A 125 19.26 -12.66 -7.10
N ARG A 126 18.68 -12.93 -5.93
CA ARG A 126 17.38 -12.37 -5.53
C ARG A 126 17.64 -11.01 -4.92
N ILE A 127 17.27 -9.94 -5.61
CA ILE A 127 17.30 -8.59 -5.05
C ILE A 127 15.96 -8.38 -4.34
N GLU A 128 16.01 -8.26 -3.02
CA GLU A 128 14.84 -8.01 -2.19
C GLU A 128 14.46 -6.52 -2.26
N VAL A 129 13.41 -6.20 -3.04
CA VAL A 129 12.90 -4.83 -3.18
C VAL A 129 12.11 -4.45 -1.94
N TYR A 130 11.34 -5.39 -1.39
CA TYR A 130 10.60 -5.22 -0.16
C TYR A 130 10.48 -6.55 0.58
N ASN A 131 10.76 -6.53 1.89
CA ASN A 131 10.41 -7.58 2.83
C ASN A 131 9.41 -7.02 3.82
N GLY A 132 8.27 -7.68 3.94
CA GLY A 132 7.25 -7.31 4.89
C GLY A 132 6.45 -8.51 5.32
N GLN A 133 5.32 -8.23 5.93
CA GLN A 133 4.41 -9.22 6.48
C GLN A 133 3.05 -9.07 5.82
N GLN A 134 2.30 -10.16 5.80
CA GLN A 134 0.91 -10.17 5.39
C GLN A 134 0.07 -10.97 6.36
N ILE A 135 -1.10 -10.43 6.68
CA ILE A 135 -2.13 -11.12 7.44
C ILE A 135 -3.27 -11.49 6.52
N THR A 136 -3.65 -12.76 6.55
CA THR A 136 -4.78 -13.30 5.82
C THR A 136 -5.88 -13.67 6.80
N VAL A 137 -7.05 -13.05 6.61
CA VAL A 137 -8.28 -13.30 7.36
C VAL A 137 -9.21 -14.12 6.46
N GLU A 138 -9.50 -15.36 6.88
CA GLU A 138 -10.44 -16.27 6.22
C GLU A 138 -11.79 -16.22 6.94
N PHE A 139 -12.86 -16.02 6.18
CA PHE A 139 -14.23 -15.97 6.67
C PHE A 139 -14.95 -17.31 6.41
N PHE A 140 -16.03 -17.59 7.14
CA PHE A 140 -16.82 -18.82 6.95
C PHE A 140 -17.41 -18.94 5.54
N GLU A 141 -17.77 -17.83 4.88
CA GLU A 141 -18.27 -17.81 3.50
C GLU A 141 -17.21 -18.07 2.40
N LEU A 142 -16.08 -18.72 2.72
CA LEU A 142 -14.94 -18.98 1.81
C LEU A 142 -14.29 -17.72 1.19
N LYS A 143 -14.64 -16.53 1.66
CA LYS A 143 -13.97 -15.28 1.28
C LYS A 143 -12.68 -15.14 2.09
N LYS A 144 -11.63 -14.58 1.48
CA LYS A 144 -10.36 -14.27 2.14
C LYS A 144 -10.00 -12.82 1.90
N ILE A 145 -9.38 -12.20 2.90
CA ILE A 145 -8.84 -10.84 2.80
C ILE A 145 -7.39 -10.90 3.23
N THR A 146 -6.52 -10.35 2.38
CA THR A 146 -5.10 -10.18 2.67
C THR A 146 -4.81 -8.71 2.91
N ILE A 147 -4.05 -8.41 3.95
CA ILE A 147 -3.58 -7.07 4.31
C ILE A 147 -2.08 -7.18 4.50
N THR A 148 -1.29 -6.31 3.86
CA THR A 148 0.18 -6.34 3.99
C THR A 148 0.71 -5.11 4.73
N SER A 149 1.91 -5.24 5.28
CA SER A 149 2.65 -4.13 5.89
C SER A 149 3.08 -3.06 4.89
N PHE A 150 3.04 -3.37 3.58
CA PHE A 150 3.24 -2.39 2.53
C PHE A 150 2.03 -1.49 2.37
N GLU A 151 0.82 -2.02 2.56
CA GLU A 151 -0.42 -1.30 2.23
C GLU A 151 -0.93 -0.40 3.35
N ILE A 152 -0.68 -0.76 4.61
CA ILE A 152 -1.25 -0.08 5.77
C ILE A 152 -0.19 0.33 6.79
N SER A 153 -0.45 1.43 7.49
CA SER A 153 0.27 1.83 8.70
C SER A 153 -0.17 1.02 9.91
N ASN A 154 0.69 0.91 10.92
CA ASN A 154 0.40 0.17 12.17
C ASN A 154 0.02 -1.31 11.95
N TYR A 155 0.52 -1.93 10.88
CA TYR A 155 0.27 -3.33 10.53
C TYR A 155 0.48 -4.28 11.73
N GLU A 156 1.60 -4.15 12.44
CA GLU A 156 1.96 -5.01 13.58
C GLU A 156 0.89 -5.02 14.68
N ILE A 157 0.38 -3.83 15.04
CA ILE A 157 -0.66 -3.68 16.07
C ILE A 157 -1.96 -4.32 15.59
N LEU A 158 -2.33 -4.10 14.33
CA LEU A 158 -3.51 -4.70 13.72
C LEU A 158 -3.38 -6.24 13.68
N ALA A 159 -2.24 -6.75 13.23
CA ALA A 159 -1.99 -8.17 13.05
C ALA A 159 -2.03 -8.93 14.38
N GLN A 160 -1.39 -8.39 15.42
CA GLN A 160 -1.43 -8.95 16.77
C GLN A 160 -2.85 -9.03 17.32
N ASN A 161 -3.66 -7.98 17.11
CA ASN A 161 -5.04 -7.98 17.58
C ASN A 161 -5.90 -8.96 16.77
N LEU A 162 -5.80 -8.96 15.45
CA LEU A 162 -6.53 -9.90 14.58
C LEU A 162 -6.25 -11.37 14.92
N LYS A 163 -5.00 -11.74 15.23
CA LYS A 163 -4.66 -13.11 15.67
C LYS A 163 -5.38 -13.55 16.95
N ASN A 164 -5.78 -12.60 17.79
CA ASN A 164 -6.47 -12.87 19.04
C ASN A 164 -8.01 -12.87 18.90
N VAL A 165 -8.54 -12.49 17.74
CA VAL A 165 -10.00 -12.38 17.52
C VAL A 165 -10.70 -13.73 17.66
N THR A 166 -10.06 -14.83 17.27
CA THR A 166 -10.65 -16.17 17.38
C THR A 166 -10.62 -16.74 18.81
N LYS A 167 -10.15 -15.97 19.80
CA LYS A 167 -10.15 -16.39 21.22
C LYS A 167 -11.47 -15.98 21.87
N SER A 168 -12.01 -16.84 22.73
CA SER A 168 -13.31 -16.67 23.40
C SER A 168 -13.47 -15.41 24.27
N TYR A 169 -12.38 -14.70 24.57
CA TYR A 169 -12.37 -13.46 25.36
C TYR A 169 -11.58 -12.36 24.68
N PHE A 170 -11.75 -12.22 23.36
CA PHE A 170 -11.07 -11.17 22.62
C PHE A 170 -11.39 -9.79 23.22
N LYS A 171 -10.34 -9.05 23.53
CA LYS A 171 -10.41 -7.64 23.91
C LYS A 171 -9.27 -6.93 23.20
N LEU A 172 -9.59 -5.81 22.57
CA LEU A 172 -8.59 -4.97 21.94
C LEU A 172 -7.47 -4.59 22.90
N ASN A 173 -6.24 -4.87 22.48
CA ASN A 173 -5.03 -4.43 23.14
C ASN A 173 -4.45 -3.25 22.35
N THR A 174 -4.62 -2.05 22.88
CA THR A 174 -4.09 -0.80 22.31
C THR A 174 -2.68 -0.46 22.81
N GLY A 175 -1.99 -1.40 23.47
CA GLY A 175 -0.62 -1.22 23.94
C GLY A 175 0.31 -0.70 22.84
N ASN A 176 0.85 0.51 23.06
CA ASN A 176 1.69 1.21 22.11
C ASN A 176 3.02 0.47 21.87
N LYS A 177 3.07 -0.32 20.80
CA LYS A 177 4.33 -0.71 20.15
C LYS A 177 4.26 -0.28 18.69
N SER A 178 4.61 0.98 18.41
CA SER A 178 4.83 1.41 17.04
C SER A 178 6.20 0.89 16.58
N ILE A 179 6.21 -0.25 15.88
CA ILE A 179 7.42 -0.70 15.19
C ILE A 179 7.43 0.01 13.84
N LYS A 180 8.33 0.97 13.67
CA LYS A 180 8.54 1.64 12.38
C LYS A 180 9.41 0.73 11.51
N SER A 181 8.83 0.18 10.44
CA SER A 181 9.63 -0.42 9.36
C SER A 181 10.09 0.69 8.43
N TYR A 182 11.40 0.82 8.24
CA TYR A 182 12.02 1.76 7.29
C TYR A 182 12.28 1.12 5.92
N GLN A 183 11.92 -0.15 5.74
CA GLN A 183 12.19 -0.88 4.50
C GLN A 183 11.31 -0.39 3.35
N GLY A 184 11.87 -0.29 2.15
CA GLY A 184 11.22 0.24 0.96
C GLY A 184 11.30 1.76 0.81
N TYR A 185 11.54 2.53 1.88
CA TYR A 185 11.67 3.99 1.78
C TYR A 185 12.90 4.42 0.98
N GLY A 186 13.99 3.65 1.01
CA GLY A 186 15.16 3.92 0.16
C GLY A 186 14.84 3.83 -1.34
N TRP A 187 14.11 2.79 -1.75
CA TRP A 187 13.62 2.64 -3.12
C TRP A 187 12.64 3.76 -3.51
N LEU A 188 11.76 4.16 -2.59
CA LEU A 188 10.87 5.29 -2.81
C LEU A 188 11.64 6.59 -3.06
N ILE A 189 12.64 6.91 -2.22
CA ILE A 189 13.49 8.09 -2.40
C ILE A 189 14.22 8.05 -3.74
N PHE A 190 14.77 6.89 -4.10
CA PHE A 190 15.43 6.70 -5.39
C PHE A 190 14.50 7.01 -6.57
N ILE A 191 13.26 6.47 -6.54
CA ILE A 191 12.24 6.75 -7.57
C ILE A 191 11.90 8.25 -7.59
N ILE A 192 11.73 8.89 -6.43
CA ILE A 192 11.43 10.32 -6.36
C ILE A 192 12.51 11.14 -7.07
N ILE A 193 13.78 10.87 -6.80
CA ILE A 193 14.91 11.60 -7.41
C ILE A 193 14.89 11.42 -8.93
N LEU A 194 14.70 10.18 -9.42
CA LEU A 194 14.61 9.90 -10.86
C LEU A 194 13.42 10.60 -11.51
N THR A 195 12.24 10.54 -10.90
CA THR A 195 11.03 11.19 -11.41
C THR A 195 11.21 12.70 -11.49
N VAL A 196 11.77 13.33 -10.43
CA VAL A 196 12.03 14.78 -10.42
C VAL A 196 13.03 15.16 -11.51
N GLY A 197 14.11 14.40 -11.67
CA GLY A 197 15.11 14.63 -12.73
C GLY A 197 14.50 14.54 -14.13
N LEU A 198 13.66 13.54 -14.38
CA LEU A 198 12.95 13.36 -15.66
C LEU A 198 11.98 14.51 -15.93
N VAL A 199 11.15 14.87 -14.95
CA VAL A 199 10.19 15.98 -15.09
C VAL A 199 10.92 17.30 -15.34
N PHE A 200 12.03 17.54 -14.64
CA PHE A 200 12.84 18.74 -14.86
C PHE A 200 13.44 18.79 -16.27
N SER A 201 13.99 17.66 -16.75
CA SER A 201 14.50 17.55 -18.13
C SER A 201 13.40 17.83 -19.17
N LEU A 202 12.18 17.35 -18.93
CA LEU A 202 11.02 17.62 -19.78
C LEU A 202 10.63 19.10 -19.80
N ILE A 203 10.62 19.75 -18.63
CA ILE A 203 10.34 21.18 -18.53
C ILE A 203 11.40 21.99 -19.29
N GLN A 204 12.69 21.67 -19.13
CA GLN A 204 13.75 22.34 -19.87
C GLN A 204 13.63 22.15 -21.39
N LYS A 205 13.33 20.93 -21.86
CA LYS A 205 13.11 20.65 -23.27
C LYS A 205 11.96 21.48 -23.86
N ASN A 206 10.86 21.63 -23.11
CA ASN A 206 9.70 22.40 -23.55
C ASN A 206 9.87 23.93 -23.44
N LEU A 207 10.76 24.43 -22.57
CA LEU A 207 11.06 25.87 -22.42
C LEU A 207 12.17 26.36 -23.38
N GLY A 208 13.00 25.45 -23.88
CA GLY A 208 14.08 25.76 -24.83
C GLY A 208 13.65 25.76 -26.31
N HIS A 209 12.37 25.49 -26.57
CA HIS A 209 11.68 25.68 -27.84
C HIS A 209 10.77 26.91 -27.76
#